data_AF-A0A447QS33-F1
#
_entry.id   AF-A0A447QS33-F1
#
_cell.length_a   1.000
_cell.length_b   1.000
_cell.length_c   1.000
_cell.angle_alpha   90.00
_cell.angle_beta   90.00
_cell.angle_gamma   90.00
#
_symmetry.space_group_name_H-M   'P 1'
#
loop_
_entity.id
_entity.type
_entity.pdbx_description
1 polymer ?
#
loop_
_entity_poly.entity_id
_entity_poly.type
_entity_poly.pdbx_seq_one_letter_code
_entity_poly.pdbx_strand_id
1 'polypeptide(L)'
;MAMALMFSVFMVQGCKKSMEYEPKDFFDGSQLEIAQLIYDGDEAKLKQRLPSVSKEELNRPAKAEMTLLFWSVLNSIYDKTAQERLRIITDLVKAGADPLQPRSKGGSSPAEFVLKGDKGFG
;
A
#
# COMPACT_ATOMS: atom_id res chain seq x y z
N MET A 1 10.75 29.17 47.16
CA MET A 1 9.59 28.77 46.35
C MET A 1 10.10 28.39 44.97
N ALA A 2 10.18 27.09 44.69
CA ALA A 2 10.67 26.57 43.42
C ALA A 2 9.48 26.42 42.47
N MET A 3 9.39 27.28 41.45
CA MET A 3 8.41 27.10 40.36
C MET A 3 9.01 26.14 39.35
N ALA A 4 8.52 24.91 39.38
CA ALA A 4 8.87 23.86 38.44
C ALA A 4 8.48 24.28 37.01
N LEU A 5 9.48 24.37 36.14
CA LEU A 5 9.33 24.45 34.69
C LEU A 5 8.57 23.20 34.21
N MET A 6 7.26 23.33 33.97
CA MET A 6 6.52 22.33 33.20
C MET A 6 6.96 22.43 31.75
N PHE A 7 7.97 21.64 31.39
CA PHE A 7 8.27 21.28 30.01
C PHE A 7 7.06 20.56 29.43
N SER A 8 6.17 21.31 28.78
CA SER A 8 5.11 20.75 27.94
C SER A 8 5.80 20.10 26.74
N VAL A 9 6.15 18.82 26.89
CA VAL A 9 6.58 17.99 25.77
C VAL A 9 5.34 17.80 24.88
N PHE A 10 5.11 18.74 23.97
CA PHE A 10 4.34 18.48 22.76
C PHE A 10 5.12 17.43 21.98
N MET A 11 4.92 16.16 22.32
CA MET A 11 5.12 15.04 21.41
C MET A 11 4.12 15.25 20.28
N VAL A 12 4.46 16.14 19.35
CA VAL A 12 3.89 16.10 18.00
C VAL A 12 4.42 14.79 17.44
N GLN A 13 3.71 13.70 17.73
CA GLN A 13 3.80 12.49 16.93
C GLN A 13 3.57 12.98 15.51
N GLY A 14 4.65 13.06 14.73
CA GLY A 14 4.65 13.76 13.45
C GLY A 14 3.44 13.31 12.66
N CYS A 15 2.65 14.28 12.17
CA CYS A 15 1.42 14.02 11.44
C CYS A 15 1.69 12.86 10.46
N LYS A 16 1.17 11.67 10.77
CA LYS A 16 1.11 10.59 9.80
C LYS A 16 0.22 11.17 8.72
N LYS A 17 0.81 11.55 7.59
CA LYS A 17 0.04 11.98 6.42
C LYS A 17 -0.65 10.70 5.95
N SER A 18 -1.84 10.44 6.48
CA SER A 18 -2.65 9.30 6.08
C SER A 18 -2.87 9.44 4.58
N MET A 19 -2.81 8.31 3.88
CA MET A 19 -3.17 8.28 2.46
C MET A 19 -4.59 8.85 2.31
N GLU A 20 -4.81 9.66 1.28
CA GLU A 20 -6.10 10.32 1.05
C GLU A 20 -7.22 9.32 0.69
N TYR A 21 -6.85 8.11 0.26
CA TYR A 21 -7.76 7.08 -0.19
C TYR A 21 -7.90 5.94 0.83
N GLU A 22 -9.11 5.40 0.94
CA GLU A 22 -9.42 4.19 1.70
C GLU A 22 -9.58 2.96 0.78
N PRO A 23 -9.37 1.72 1.27
CA PRO A 23 -9.55 0.50 0.47
C PRO A 23 -10.91 0.41 -0.25
N LYS A 24 -11.99 0.82 0.41
CA LYS A 24 -13.38 0.74 -0.10
C LYS A 24 -13.64 1.65 -1.32
N ASP A 25 -12.79 2.65 -1.52
CA ASP A 25 -12.88 3.55 -2.67
C ASP A 25 -12.60 2.79 -3.97
N PHE A 26 -11.79 1.72 -3.90
CA PHE A 26 -11.37 0.93 -5.05
C PHE A 26 -11.90 -0.50 -5.06
N PHE A 27 -11.96 -1.15 -3.90
CA PHE A 27 -12.18 -2.58 -3.78
C PHE A 27 -13.51 -2.94 -3.13
N ASP A 28 -13.99 -4.15 -3.42
CA ASP A 28 -15.12 -4.82 -2.78
C ASP A 28 -14.81 -6.31 -2.55
N GLY A 29 -15.72 -7.01 -1.87
CA GLY A 29 -15.64 -8.47 -1.66
C GLY A 29 -14.31 -8.95 -1.09
N SER A 30 -13.77 -10.01 -1.68
CA SER A 30 -12.48 -10.61 -1.30
C SER A 30 -11.29 -9.68 -1.49
N GLN A 31 -11.28 -8.83 -2.54
CA GLN A 31 -10.18 -7.89 -2.74
C GLN A 31 -10.18 -6.79 -1.67
N LEU A 32 -11.34 -6.39 -1.14
CA LEU A 32 -11.42 -5.39 -0.07
C LEU A 32 -10.76 -5.86 1.23
N GLU A 33 -10.97 -7.13 1.60
CA GLU A 33 -10.31 -7.71 2.78
C GLU A 33 -8.78 -7.62 2.66
N ILE A 34 -8.23 -7.96 1.49
CA ILE A 34 -6.79 -7.93 1.22
C ILE A 34 -6.29 -6.48 1.18
N ALA A 35 -7.03 -5.58 0.51
CA ALA A 35 -6.68 -4.17 0.41
C ALA A 35 -6.66 -3.48 1.79
N GLN A 36 -7.52 -3.90 2.72
CA GLN A 36 -7.51 -3.44 4.10
C GLN A 36 -6.25 -3.88 4.84
N LEU A 37 -5.83 -5.15 4.70
CA LEU A 37 -4.58 -5.64 5.30
C LEU A 37 -3.35 -4.90 4.75
N ILE A 38 -3.35 -4.58 3.45
CA ILE A 38 -2.30 -3.76 2.81
C ILE A 38 -2.30 -2.35 3.40
N TYR A 39 -3.46 -1.73 3.54
CA TYR A 39 -3.62 -0.38 4.08
C TYR A 39 -3.13 -0.30 5.55
N ASP A 40 -3.55 -1.26 6.36
CA ASP A 40 -3.16 -1.39 7.77
C ASP A 40 -1.68 -1.76 7.96
N GLY A 41 -1.03 -2.28 6.91
CA GLY A 41 0.35 -2.77 6.98
C GLY A 41 0.49 -4.11 7.72
N ASP A 42 -0.58 -4.91 7.81
CA ASP A 42 -0.60 -6.18 8.53
C ASP A 42 -0.06 -7.34 7.67
N GLU A 43 1.27 -7.36 7.51
CA GLU A 43 2.00 -8.40 6.74
C GLU A 43 1.68 -9.81 7.24
N ALA A 44 1.55 -9.99 8.56
CA ALA A 44 1.34 -11.30 9.18
C ALA A 44 -0.01 -11.91 8.78
N LYS A 45 -1.10 -11.13 8.87
CA LYS A 45 -2.42 -11.60 8.42
C LYS A 45 -2.50 -11.71 6.91
N LEU A 46 -1.84 -10.81 6.17
CA LEU A 46 -1.79 -10.90 4.71
C LEU A 46 -1.20 -12.24 4.27
N LYS A 47 -0.08 -12.66 4.84
CA LYS A 47 0.55 -13.97 4.55
C LYS A 47 -0.34 -15.16 4.83
N GLN A 48 -1.22 -15.08 5.83
CA GLN A 48 -2.20 -16.13 6.11
C GLN A 48 -3.30 -16.16 5.05
N ARG A 49 -3.68 -15.00 4.50
CA ARG A 49 -4.74 -14.88 3.49
C ARG A 49 -4.28 -15.28 2.09
N LEU A 50 -3.09 -14.85 1.66
CA LEU A 50 -2.59 -15.01 0.28
C LEU A 50 -2.70 -16.43 -0.30
N PRO A 51 -2.41 -17.53 0.43
CA PRO A 51 -2.52 -18.89 -0.11
C PRO A 51 -3.92 -19.29 -0.58
N SER A 52 -4.96 -18.59 -0.10
CA SER A 52 -6.36 -18.84 -0.46
C SER A 52 -6.88 -17.94 -1.59
N VAL A 53 -6.04 -17.08 -2.15
CA VAL A 53 -6.39 -16.12 -3.20
C VAL A 53 -5.79 -16.59 -4.51
N SER A 54 -6.60 -16.66 -5.57
CA SER A 54 -6.10 -17.09 -6.87
C SER A 54 -5.24 -16.01 -7.53
N LYS A 55 -4.37 -16.40 -8.46
CA LYS A 55 -3.58 -15.45 -9.25
C LYS A 55 -4.47 -14.53 -10.07
N GLU A 56 -5.58 -15.05 -10.57
CA GLU A 56 -6.58 -14.28 -11.32
C GLU A 56 -7.19 -13.20 -10.43
N GLU A 57 -7.51 -13.53 -9.17
CA GLU A 57 -8.06 -12.55 -8.21
C GLU A 57 -7.02 -11.52 -7.78
N LEU A 58 -5.75 -11.90 -7.60
CA LEU A 58 -4.66 -10.97 -7.27
C LEU A 58 -4.44 -9.91 -8.37
N ASN A 59 -4.68 -10.29 -9.62
CA ASN A 59 -4.44 -9.47 -10.81
C ASN A 59 -5.72 -8.85 -11.38
N ARG A 60 -6.91 -9.22 -10.89
CA ARG A 60 -8.17 -8.66 -11.37
C ARG A 60 -8.22 -7.16 -11.05
N PRO A 61 -8.35 -6.26 -12.05
CA PRO A 61 -8.54 -4.85 -11.79
C PRO A 61 -9.86 -4.60 -11.06
N ALA A 62 -9.83 -3.68 -10.10
CA ALA A 62 -10.99 -3.19 -9.36
C ALA A 62 -11.47 -1.85 -9.93
N LYS A 63 -12.15 -1.00 -9.13
CA LYS A 63 -12.57 0.33 -9.59
C LYS A 63 -11.34 1.17 -9.98
N ALA A 64 -11.50 2.03 -10.98
CA ALA A 64 -10.43 2.86 -11.53
C ALA A 64 -9.18 2.08 -11.97
N GLU A 65 -9.34 0.81 -12.37
CA GLU A 65 -8.26 -0.08 -12.80
C GLU A 65 -7.20 -0.34 -11.71
N MET A 66 -7.57 -0.20 -10.44
CA MET A 66 -6.68 -0.46 -9.31
C MET A 66 -6.46 -1.96 -9.13
N THR A 67 -5.21 -2.41 -9.09
CA THR A 67 -4.86 -3.78 -8.68
C THR A 67 -4.35 -3.79 -7.24
N LEU A 68 -4.39 -4.94 -6.57
CA LEU A 68 -3.86 -5.08 -5.21
C LEU A 68 -2.37 -4.73 -5.13
N LEU A 69 -1.59 -5.08 -6.17
CA LEU A 69 -0.18 -4.73 -6.23
C LEU A 69 0.04 -3.23 -6.44
N PHE A 70 -0.73 -2.58 -7.30
CA PHE A 70 -0.64 -1.13 -7.49
C PHE A 70 -1.05 -0.38 -6.22
N TRP A 71 -2.11 -0.83 -5.55
CA TRP A 71 -2.53 -0.32 -4.24
C TRP A 71 -1.43 -0.45 -3.19
N SER A 72 -0.76 -1.60 -3.14
CA SER A 72 0.36 -1.81 -2.21
C SER A 72 1.54 -0.86 -2.48
N VAL A 73 1.85 -0.60 -3.75
CA VAL A 73 2.87 0.39 -4.12
C VAL A 73 2.47 1.78 -3.63
N LEU A 74 1.23 2.22 -3.88
CA LEU A 74 0.75 3.52 -3.42
C LEU A 74 0.84 3.67 -1.89
N ASN A 75 0.40 2.65 -1.14
CA ASN A 75 0.47 2.66 0.32
C ASN A 75 1.91 2.69 0.85
N SER A 76 2.89 2.22 0.08
CA SER A 76 4.31 2.23 0.49
C SER A 76 4.99 3.60 0.35
N ILE A 77 4.43 4.52 -0.44
CA ILE A 77 5.02 5.84 -0.73
C ILE A 77 4.76 6.86 0.38
N TYR A 78 3.65 6.74 1.12
CA TYR A 78 3.16 7.79 2.03
C TYR A 78 3.45 7.53 3.53
N ASP A 79 4.01 6.37 3.91
CA ASP A 79 4.20 5.98 5.32
C ASP A 79 5.65 5.58 5.65
N LYS A 80 6.07 5.85 6.90
CA LYS A 80 7.42 5.57 7.44
C LYS A 80 7.63 4.10 7.83
N THR A 81 6.62 3.24 7.73
CA THR A 81 6.71 1.77 7.87
C THR A 81 7.21 1.10 6.58
N ALA A 82 8.29 1.66 6.02
CA ALA A 82 8.78 1.29 4.69
C ALA A 82 9.10 -0.21 4.59
N GLN A 83 9.57 -0.85 5.67
CA GLN A 83 10.01 -2.24 5.58
C GLN A 83 8.85 -3.24 5.47
N GLU A 84 7.84 -3.14 6.33
CA GLU A 84 6.66 -4.02 6.29
C GLU A 84 5.90 -3.86 4.97
N ARG A 85 5.73 -2.62 4.51
CA ARG A 85 5.02 -2.34 3.24
C ARG A 85 5.79 -2.84 2.02
N LEU A 86 7.13 -2.77 2.02
CA LEU A 86 7.96 -3.38 0.97
C LEU A 86 7.92 -4.92 1.00
N ARG A 87 7.83 -5.53 2.19
CA ARG A 87 7.63 -6.98 2.30
C ARG A 87 6.26 -7.40 1.78
N ILE A 88 5.20 -6.64 2.07
CA ILE A 88 3.86 -6.86 1.52
C ILE A 88 3.89 -6.87 -0.02
N ILE A 89 4.58 -5.92 -0.66
CA ILE A 89 4.78 -5.92 -2.12
C ILE A 89 5.47 -7.21 -2.58
N THR A 90 6.54 -7.61 -1.88
CA THR A 90 7.29 -8.83 -2.18
C THR A 90 6.42 -10.08 -2.07
N ASP A 91 5.58 -10.17 -1.03
CA ASP A 91 4.71 -11.32 -0.78
C ASP A 91 3.58 -11.41 -1.82
N LEU A 92 3.01 -10.28 -2.23
CA LEU A 92 2.04 -10.22 -3.33
C LEU A 92 2.64 -10.73 -4.65
N VAL A 93 3.86 -10.30 -4.99
CA VAL A 93 4.55 -10.78 -6.21
C VAL A 93 4.85 -12.28 -6.14
N LYS A 94 5.31 -12.78 -4.99
CA LYS A 94 5.52 -14.22 -4.77
C LYS A 94 4.22 -15.03 -4.88
N ALA A 95 3.10 -14.47 -4.44
CA ALA A 95 1.78 -15.08 -4.56
C ALA A 95 1.24 -15.07 -6.00
N GLY A 96 1.85 -14.28 -6.90
CA GLY A 96 1.54 -14.25 -8.33
C GLY A 96 0.85 -12.97 -8.80
N ALA A 97 0.85 -11.91 -8.00
CA ALA A 97 0.53 -10.58 -8.51
C ALA A 97 1.60 -10.12 -9.51
N ASP A 98 1.18 -9.61 -10.67
CA ASP A 98 2.05 -9.30 -11.79
C ASP A 98 2.56 -7.85 -11.72
N PRO A 99 3.87 -7.62 -11.47
CA PRO A 99 4.46 -6.29 -11.41
C PRO A 99 4.48 -5.56 -12.77
N LEU A 100 4.29 -6.28 -13.87
CA LEU A 100 4.26 -5.76 -15.23
C LEU A 100 2.84 -5.66 -15.80
N GLN A 101 1.81 -5.96 -15.01
CA GLN A 101 0.43 -5.82 -15.47
C GLN A 101 0.14 -4.38 -15.88
N PRO A 102 -0.16 -4.12 -17.17
CA PRO A 102 -0.42 -2.77 -17.65
C PRO A 102 -1.78 -2.29 -17.17
N ARG A 103 -1.92 -0.98 -16.97
CA ARG A 103 -3.24 -0.36 -16.82
C ARG A 103 -3.81 -0.04 -18.20
N SER A 104 -5.14 0.08 -18.28
CA SER A 104 -5.82 0.42 -19.52
C SER A 104 -5.28 1.72 -20.16
N LYS A 105 -5.44 1.85 -21.47
CA LYS A 105 -5.02 3.02 -22.27
C LYS A 105 -3.51 3.36 -22.18
N GLY A 106 -2.66 2.36 -21.99
CA GLY A 106 -1.20 2.56 -21.91
C GLY A 106 -0.72 3.18 -20.61
N GLY A 107 -1.53 3.11 -19.54
CA GLY A 107 -1.10 3.48 -18.20
C GLY A 107 0.01 2.57 -17.69
N SER A 108 0.88 3.12 -16.84
CA SER A 108 2.03 2.37 -16.29
C SER A 108 1.59 1.14 -15.48
N SER A 109 2.39 0.07 -15.57
CA SER A 109 2.32 -1.04 -14.61
C SER A 109 2.74 -0.61 -13.19
N PRO A 110 2.54 -1.45 -12.15
CA PRO A 110 3.08 -1.17 -10.82
C PRO A 110 4.59 -0.92 -10.79
N ALA A 111 5.40 -1.78 -11.45
CA ALA A 111 6.85 -1.60 -11.48
C ALA A 111 7.27 -0.35 -12.28
N GLU A 112 6.63 -0.11 -13.43
CA GLU A 112 6.90 1.09 -14.22
C GLU A 112 6.52 2.38 -13.48
N PHE A 113 5.46 2.35 -12.67
CA PHE A 113 5.05 3.50 -11.85
C PHE A 113 6.15 3.88 -10.84
N VAL A 114 6.73 2.88 -10.17
CA VAL A 114 7.87 3.09 -9.25
C VAL A 114 9.08 3.68 -10.00
N LEU A 115 9.43 3.11 -11.15
CA LEU A 115 10.57 3.60 -11.96
C LEU A 115 10.36 5.02 -12.50
N LYS A 116 9.10 5.41 -12.81
CA LYS A 116 8.79 6.78 -13.23
C LYS A 116 8.88 7.77 -12.08
N GLY A 117 8.57 7.35 -10.84
CA GLY A 117 8.74 8.18 -9.64
C GLY A 117 10.20 8.54 -9.35
N ASP A 118 11.15 7.65 -9.70
CA ASP A 118 12.59 7.87 -9.56
C ASP A 118 13.15 8.94 -10.51
N LYS A 119 12.46 9.21 -11.64
CA LYS A 119 12.96 10.16 -12.65
C LYS A 119 12.91 11.62 -12.24
N GLY A 120 12.29 11.96 -11.10
CA GLY A 120 12.17 13.33 -10.62
C GLY A 120 11.40 14.24 -11.58
N PHE A 121 10.71 15.24 -11.04
CA PHE A 121 10.63 16.49 -11.77
C PHE A 121 12.02 17.13 -11.64
N GLY A 122 12.92 16.78 -12.56
CA GLY A 122 14.18 17.48 -12.77
C GLY A 122 13.99 18.64 -13.73
#